data_AF-A0A653DYT2-F1
#
_entry.id   AF-A0A653DYT2-F1
#
_cell.length_a   1.000
_cell.length_b   1.000
_cell.length_c   1.000
_cell.angle_alpha   90.00
_cell.angle_beta   90.00
_cell.angle_gamma   90.00
#
_symmetry.space_group_name_H-M   'P 1'
#
loop_
_entity.id
_entity.type
_entity.pdbx_description
1 polymer ?
#
loop_
_entity_poly.entity_id
_entity_poly.type
_entity_poly.pdbx_seq_one_letter_code
_entity_poly.pdbx_strand_id
1 'polypeptide(L)'
;MPVKAQETNNVKDIRLIDFQLCRVGTPVFDLSYCFYSGASKALLSQLNYFLDVYHRSLSQSLKQFGLSSEVVYPMSVLKEEWKKYCKFGFFSAVTLWKLKLAPDEEAPDLTLPEDQVLDKFSSDNFVTEEYLQVVSDLVEHLKENNFV
;
A
#
# COMPACT_ATOMS: atom_id res chain seq x y z
N MET A 1 4.84 -20.36 15.05
CA MET A 1 5.10 -21.46 14.08
C MET A 1 5.80 -20.84 12.88
N PRO A 2 7.02 -21.28 12.52
CA PRO A 2 7.73 -20.70 11.39
C PRO A 2 7.11 -21.23 10.09
N VAL A 3 6.67 -20.33 9.22
CA VAL A 3 6.25 -20.69 7.86
C VAL A 3 7.53 -20.94 7.07
N LYS A 4 7.90 -22.22 6.91
CA LYS A 4 8.91 -22.62 5.93
C LYS A 4 8.34 -22.33 4.55
N ALA A 5 8.95 -21.40 3.82
CA ALA A 5 8.64 -21.19 2.40
C ALA A 5 8.99 -22.49 1.65
N GLN A 6 7.95 -23.23 1.25
CA GLN A 6 8.11 -24.32 0.29
C GLN A 6 8.37 -23.69 -1.07
N GLU A 7 9.43 -24.12 -1.75
CA GLU A 7 9.76 -23.82 -3.15
C GLU A 7 8.75 -24.45 -4.12
N THR A 8 7.46 -24.16 -3.92
CA THR A 8 6.40 -24.35 -4.89
C THR A 8 5.60 -23.06 -4.92
N ASN A 9 5.64 -22.37 -6.05
CA ASN A 9 5.12 -21.03 -6.26
C ASN A 9 3.57 -20.90 -6.22
N ASN A 10 2.89 -21.76 -5.45
CA ASN A 10 1.43 -21.83 -5.34
C ASN A 10 1.00 -21.45 -3.92
N VAL A 11 0.86 -20.15 -3.68
CA VAL A 11 0.22 -19.62 -2.48
C VAL A 11 -1.23 -20.15 -2.43
N LYS A 12 -1.56 -20.95 -1.41
CA LYS A 12 -2.88 -21.60 -1.28
C LYS A 12 -3.89 -20.76 -0.47
N ASP A 13 -3.41 -19.95 0.46
CA ASP A 13 -4.22 -19.15 1.37
C ASP A 13 -3.41 -17.97 1.92
N ILE A 14 -4.09 -16.88 2.27
CA ILE A 14 -3.50 -15.65 2.82
C ILE A 14 -4.33 -15.23 4.03
N ARG A 15 -3.67 -14.86 5.13
CA ARG A 15 -4.31 -14.26 6.29
C ARG A 15 -3.67 -12.91 6.60
N LEU A 16 -4.52 -11.89 6.76
CA LEU A 16 -4.11 -10.58 7.27
C LEU A 16 -3.88 -10.69 8.78
N ILE A 17 -2.77 -10.12 9.23
CA ILE A 17 -2.39 -10.00 10.63
C ILE A 17 -2.09 -8.53 10.93
N ASP A 18 -1.89 -8.23 12.21
CA ASP A 18 -1.45 -6.91 12.68
C ASP A 18 -2.40 -5.76 12.30
N PHE A 19 -3.48 -5.63 13.08
CA PHE A 19 -4.54 -4.64 12.88
C PHE A 19 -4.31 -3.35 13.68
N GLN A 20 -3.08 -3.08 14.13
CA GLN A 20 -2.79 -1.97 15.05
C GLN A 20 -3.05 -0.57 14.45
N LEU A 21 -3.03 -0.46 13.12
CA LEU A 21 -3.33 0.79 12.39
C LEU A 21 -4.71 0.80 11.72
N CYS A 22 -5.56 -0.20 11.99
CA CYS A 22 -6.88 -0.27 11.38
C CYS A 22 -7.79 0.87 11.86
N ARG A 23 -8.44 1.52 10.91
CA ARG A 23 -9.32 2.66 11.15
C ARG A 23 -10.47 2.67 10.15
N VAL A 24 -11.56 3.33 10.50
CA VAL A 24 -12.69 3.53 9.59
C VAL A 24 -12.31 4.59 8.55
N GLY A 25 -12.46 4.26 7.27
CA GLY A 25 -12.13 5.16 6.17
C GLY A 25 -12.45 4.57 4.80
N THR A 26 -12.08 5.29 3.75
CA THR A 26 -12.16 4.78 2.37
C THR A 26 -11.20 3.60 2.18
N PRO A 27 -11.59 2.55 1.44
CA PRO A 27 -10.68 1.44 1.10
C PRO A 27 -9.45 1.88 0.31
N VAL A 28 -9.46 3.08 -0.28
CA VAL A 28 -8.31 3.65 -0.97
C VAL A 28 -7.12 3.81 -0.04
N PHE A 29 -7.30 4.05 1.25
CA PHE A 29 -6.19 4.13 2.19
C PHE A 29 -5.41 2.82 2.25
N ASP A 30 -6.10 1.70 2.42
CA ASP A 30 -5.47 0.38 2.49
C ASP A 30 -4.88 -0.03 1.15
N LEU A 31 -5.62 0.20 0.05
CA LEU A 31 -5.18 -0.18 -1.29
C LEU A 31 -3.96 0.63 -1.74
N SER A 32 -4.00 1.97 -1.61
CA SER A 32 -2.87 2.82 -2.00
C SER A 32 -1.64 2.58 -1.13
N TYR A 33 -1.82 2.33 0.17
CA TYR A 33 -0.75 1.89 1.04
C TYR A 33 -0.12 0.58 0.54
N CYS A 34 -0.95 -0.43 0.28
CA CYS A 34 -0.49 -1.75 -0.16
C CYS A 34 0.26 -1.68 -1.50
N PHE A 35 -0.32 -1.04 -2.51
CA PHE A 35 0.29 -0.95 -3.83
C PHE A 35 1.54 -0.08 -3.82
N TYR A 36 1.50 1.13 -3.26
CA TYR A 36 2.64 2.03 -3.34
C TYR A 36 3.81 1.61 -2.43
N SER A 37 3.55 0.89 -1.33
CA SER A 37 4.62 0.39 -0.46
C SER A 37 5.16 -1.00 -0.85
N GLY A 38 4.57 -1.70 -1.82
CA GLY A 38 4.93 -3.10 -2.09
C GLY A 38 4.87 -3.56 -3.55
N ALA A 39 4.24 -2.82 -4.45
CA ALA A 39 4.17 -3.20 -5.85
C ALA A 39 5.39 -2.72 -6.64
N SER A 40 5.84 -3.51 -7.60
CA SER A 40 6.81 -3.08 -8.60
C SER A 40 6.18 -2.12 -9.61
N LYS A 41 7.00 -1.36 -10.33
CA LYS A 41 6.54 -0.50 -11.44
C LYS A 41 5.65 -1.24 -12.45
N ALA A 42 6.01 -2.48 -12.77
CA ALA A 42 5.24 -3.33 -13.71
C ALA A 42 3.86 -3.77 -13.17
N LEU A 43 3.69 -3.83 -11.85
CA LEU A 43 2.38 -4.06 -11.24
C LEU A 43 1.58 -2.75 -11.14
N LEU A 44 2.23 -1.62 -10.86
CA LEU A 44 1.58 -0.31 -10.83
C LEU A 44 1.04 0.13 -12.20
N SER A 45 1.68 -0.27 -13.30
CA SER A 45 1.13 -0.04 -14.65
C SER A 45 -0.19 -0.80 -14.90
N GLN A 46 -0.48 -1.81 -14.09
CA GLN A 46 -1.72 -2.60 -14.11
C GLN A 46 -2.71 -2.16 -13.01
N LEU A 47 -2.54 -0.99 -12.41
CA LEU A 47 -3.37 -0.53 -11.29
C LEU A 47 -4.88 -0.66 -11.56
N ASN A 48 -5.36 -0.26 -12.74
CA ASN A 48 -6.78 -0.35 -13.08
C ASN A 48 -7.30 -1.79 -13.02
N TYR A 49 -6.51 -2.76 -13.49
CA TYR A 49 -6.86 -4.18 -13.39
C TYR A 49 -7.01 -4.61 -11.93
N PHE A 50 -6.11 -4.18 -11.05
CA PHE A 50 -6.19 -4.52 -9.63
C PHE A 50 -7.36 -3.84 -8.90
N LEU A 51 -7.71 -2.60 -9.26
CA LEU A 51 -8.92 -1.95 -8.76
C LEU A 51 -10.18 -2.69 -9.21
N ASP A 52 -10.21 -3.17 -10.45
CA ASP A 52 -11.30 -4.00 -10.97
C ASP A 52 -11.36 -5.37 -10.29
N VAL A 53 -10.22 -5.99 -9.95
CA VAL A 53 -10.19 -7.21 -9.12
C VAL A 53 -10.77 -6.94 -7.74
N TYR A 54 -10.31 -5.90 -7.05
CA TYR A 54 -10.79 -5.53 -5.71
C TYR A 54 -12.31 -5.31 -5.71
N HIS A 55 -12.82 -4.50 -6.63
CA HIS A 55 -14.24 -4.18 -6.68
C HIS A 55 -15.10 -5.40 -7.01
N ARG A 56 -14.63 -6.30 -7.88
CA ARG A 56 -15.31 -7.58 -8.13
C ARG A 56 -15.39 -8.43 -6.87
N SER A 57 -14.30 -8.54 -6.12
CA SER A 57 -14.28 -9.28 -4.84
C SER A 57 -15.19 -8.64 -3.79
N LEU A 58 -15.21 -7.31 -3.69
CA LEU A 58 -16.14 -6.56 -2.83
C LEU A 58 -17.59 -6.83 -3.24
N SER A 59 -17.90 -6.75 -4.53
CA SER A 59 -19.23 -7.01 -5.10
C SER A 59 -19.71 -8.43 -4.79
N GLN A 60 -18.85 -9.44 -4.96
CA GLN A 60 -19.16 -10.83 -4.60
C GLN A 60 -19.40 -10.99 -3.10
N SER A 61 -18.62 -10.33 -2.26
CA SER A 61 -18.77 -10.39 -0.81
C SER A 61 -20.08 -9.73 -0.36
N LEU A 62 -20.41 -8.54 -0.86
CA LEU A 62 -21.65 -7.83 -0.56
C LEU A 62 -22.89 -8.63 -0.98
N LYS A 63 -22.84 -9.34 -2.12
CA LYS A 63 -23.94 -10.20 -2.58
C LYS A 63 -24.28 -11.31 -1.60
N GLN A 64 -23.31 -11.84 -0.86
CA GLN A 64 -23.55 -12.88 0.16
C GLN A 64 -24.42 -12.35 1.32
N PHE A 65 -24.46 -11.04 1.51
CA PHE A 65 -25.31 -10.35 2.49
C PHE A 65 -26.55 -9.71 1.88
N GLY A 66 -26.88 -10.02 0.61
CA GLY A 66 -28.03 -9.43 -0.10
C GLY A 66 -27.83 -7.95 -0.49
N LEU A 67 -26.59 -7.45 -0.49
CA LEU A 67 -26.25 -6.07 -0.83
C LEU A 67 -25.72 -5.96 -2.27
N SER A 68 -25.92 -4.78 -2.88
CA SER A 68 -25.39 -4.44 -4.20
C SER A 68 -24.25 -3.41 -4.08
N SER A 69 -23.10 -3.70 -4.68
CA SER A 69 -21.99 -2.75 -4.77
C SER A 69 -22.36 -1.50 -5.56
N GLU A 70 -23.24 -1.60 -6.56
CA GLU A 70 -23.74 -0.43 -7.32
C GLU A 70 -24.56 0.55 -6.47
N VAL A 71 -24.97 0.13 -5.26
CA VAL A 71 -25.66 0.99 -4.29
C VAL A 71 -24.72 1.38 -3.14
N VAL A 72 -24.00 0.41 -2.59
CA VAL A 72 -23.17 0.61 -1.39
C VAL A 72 -21.86 1.32 -1.72
N TYR A 73 -21.16 0.88 -2.78
CA TYR A 73 -19.84 1.40 -3.14
C TYR A 73 -19.51 1.11 -4.62
N PRO A 74 -20.02 1.94 -5.55
CA PRO A 74 -19.82 1.75 -6.99
C PRO A 74 -18.35 1.89 -7.41
N MET A 75 -18.00 1.29 -8.56
CA MET A 75 -16.65 1.41 -9.12
C MET A 75 -16.27 2.87 -9.42
N SER A 76 -17.25 3.69 -9.83
CA SER A 76 -17.04 5.13 -10.06
C SER A 76 -16.60 5.84 -8.79
N VAL A 77 -17.20 5.52 -7.65
CA VAL A 77 -16.83 6.06 -6.34
C VAL A 77 -15.42 5.62 -5.97
N LEU A 78 -15.07 4.35 -6.14
CA LEU A 78 -13.69 3.88 -5.88
C LEU A 78 -12.67 4.64 -6.73
N LYS A 79 -12.93 4.86 -8.03
CA LYS A 79 -12.02 5.60 -8.92
C LYS A 79 -11.93 7.09 -8.58
N GLU A 80 -13.03 7.71 -8.17
CA GLU A 80 -13.05 9.09 -7.71
C GLU A 80 -12.26 9.26 -6.40
N GLU A 81 -12.55 8.42 -5.41
CA GLU A 81 -11.84 8.40 -4.14
C GLU A 81 -10.37 8.07 -4.33
N TRP A 82 -10.01 7.19 -5.28
CA TRP A 82 -8.62 6.88 -5.60
C TRP A 82 -7.86 8.15 -5.98
N LYS A 83 -8.37 8.92 -6.94
CA LYS A 83 -7.75 10.19 -7.37
C LYS A 83 -7.58 11.18 -6.21
N LYS A 84 -8.53 11.18 -5.27
CA LYS A 84 -8.53 12.11 -4.15
C LYS A 84 -7.58 11.68 -3.02
N TYR A 85 -7.54 10.39 -2.70
CA TYR A 85 -6.95 9.89 -1.46
C TYR A 85 -5.71 9.01 -1.64
N CYS A 86 -5.32 8.63 -2.87
CA CYS A 86 -4.12 7.79 -3.10
C CYS A 86 -2.81 8.45 -2.62
N LYS A 87 -2.80 9.77 -2.47
CA LYS A 87 -1.67 10.54 -1.92
C LYS A 87 -1.31 10.09 -0.49
N PHE A 88 -2.29 9.62 0.29
CA PHE A 88 -2.00 9.03 1.60
C PHE A 88 -1.07 7.83 1.48
N GLY A 89 -1.36 6.90 0.56
CA GLY A 89 -0.51 5.75 0.27
C GLY A 89 0.86 6.18 -0.24
N PHE A 90 0.94 7.24 -1.05
CA PHE A 90 2.21 7.75 -1.57
C PHE A 90 3.11 8.26 -0.43
N PHE A 91 2.60 9.12 0.45
CA PHE A 91 3.38 9.61 1.60
C PHE A 91 3.79 8.49 2.56
N SER A 92 2.89 7.52 2.77
CA SER A 92 3.19 6.33 3.57
C SER A 92 4.30 5.50 2.92
N ALA A 93 4.26 5.32 1.60
CA ALA A 93 5.25 4.57 0.84
C ALA A 93 6.63 5.22 0.86
N VAL A 94 6.72 6.56 0.72
CA VAL A 94 7.99 7.29 0.85
C VAL A 94 8.67 6.98 2.18
N THR A 95 7.90 7.01 3.27
CA THR A 95 8.43 6.70 4.62
C THR A 95 8.81 5.22 4.74
N LEU A 96 7.94 4.30 4.30
CA LEU A 96 8.16 2.87 4.43
C LEU A 96 9.30 2.35 3.56
N TRP A 97 9.47 2.84 2.35
CA TRP A 97 10.56 2.43 1.49
C TRP A 97 11.91 2.90 2.04
N LYS A 98 11.97 4.11 2.62
CA LYS A 98 13.17 4.55 3.33
C LYS A 98 13.48 3.61 4.51
N LEU A 99 12.47 3.14 5.24
CA LEU A 99 12.65 2.19 6.33
C LEU A 99 13.10 0.81 5.85
N LYS A 100 12.49 0.29 4.77
CA LYS A 100 12.82 -1.02 4.19
C LYS A 100 14.22 -1.09 3.60
N LEU A 101 14.73 0.03 3.12
CA LEU A 101 16.03 0.13 2.44
C LEU A 101 17.09 0.78 3.35
N ALA A 102 16.79 0.95 4.63
CA ALA A 102 17.75 1.39 5.62
C ALA A 102 18.88 0.36 5.78
N PRO A 103 20.15 0.79 5.82
CA PRO A 103 21.21 -0.04 6.36
C PRO A 103 20.84 -0.53 7.77
N ASP A 104 21.22 -1.75 8.13
CA ASP A 104 20.88 -2.34 9.42
C ASP A 104 21.35 -1.46 10.60
N GLU A 105 22.47 -0.75 10.43
CA GLU A 105 23.03 0.16 11.44
C GLU A 105 22.19 1.44 11.65
N GLU A 106 21.41 1.82 10.64
CA GLU A 106 20.57 3.03 10.63
C GLU A 106 19.08 2.71 10.83
N ALA A 107 18.72 1.43 10.99
CA ALA A 107 17.35 1.03 11.27
C ALA A 107 16.87 1.61 12.62
N PRO A 108 15.70 2.27 12.66
CA PRO A 108 15.18 2.82 13.90
C PRO A 108 14.74 1.69 14.84
N ASP A 109 14.98 1.88 16.14
CA ASP A 109 14.47 0.97 17.17
C ASP A 109 12.96 1.20 17.33
N LEU A 110 12.17 0.31 16.72
CA LEU A 110 10.71 0.36 16.75
C LEU A 110 10.10 0.03 18.12
N THR A 111 10.91 -0.27 19.14
CA THR A 111 10.44 -0.40 20.52
C THR A 111 10.31 0.95 21.24
N LEU A 112 10.87 2.01 20.66
CA LEU A 112 10.75 3.37 21.18
C LEU A 112 9.36 3.96 20.92
N PRO A 113 8.95 4.99 21.69
CA PRO A 113 7.76 5.77 21.40
C PRO A 113 7.73 6.30 19.95
N GLU A 114 6.54 6.34 19.35
CA GLU A 114 6.34 6.64 17.93
C GLU A 114 6.93 8.00 17.53
N ASP A 115 6.85 9.01 18.39
CA ASP A 115 7.43 10.34 18.19
C ASP A 115 8.96 10.29 18.10
N GLN A 116 9.62 9.50 18.95
CA GLN A 116 11.07 9.34 18.94
C GLN A 116 11.56 8.57 17.72
N VAL A 117 10.80 7.56 17.29
CA VAL A 117 11.05 6.82 16.04
C VAL A 117 10.98 7.78 14.86
N LEU A 118 9.94 8.62 14.80
CA LEU A 118 9.74 9.58 13.72
C LEU A 118 10.85 10.64 13.65
N ASP A 119 11.26 11.18 14.79
CA ASP A 119 12.32 12.19 14.88
C ASP A 119 13.67 11.65 14.41
N LYS A 120 14.05 10.45 14.89
CA LYS A 120 15.31 9.80 14.48
C LYS A 120 15.31 9.55 12.97
N PHE A 121 14.23 8.96 12.45
CA PHE A 121 14.08 8.63 11.04
C PHE A 121 14.06 9.86 10.12
N SER A 122 13.54 10.99 10.61
CA SER A 122 13.55 12.27 9.90
C SER A 122 14.93 12.93 9.90
N SER A 123 15.74 12.68 10.93
CA SER A 123 17.10 13.19 11.07
C SER A 123 18.15 12.40 10.29
N ASP A 124 17.87 11.14 9.96
CA ASP A 124 18.79 10.27 9.23
C ASP A 124 18.87 10.66 7.75
N ASN A 125 20.10 10.85 7.26
CA ASN A 125 20.39 11.33 5.92
C ASN A 125 20.67 10.22 4.89
N PHE A 126 20.56 8.95 5.25
CA PHE A 126 20.79 7.89 4.28
C PHE A 126 19.68 7.90 3.22
N VAL A 127 20.12 7.88 1.98
CA VAL A 127 19.29 7.85 0.78
C VAL A 127 20.03 6.94 -0.18
N THR A 128 19.49 5.74 -0.41
CA THR A 128 20.08 4.77 -1.35
C THR A 128 19.63 5.05 -2.78
N GLU A 129 20.39 4.57 -3.77
CA GLU A 129 19.98 4.66 -5.18
C GLU A 129 18.67 3.90 -5.43
N GLU A 130 18.50 2.75 -4.79
CA GLU A 130 17.28 1.94 -4.87
C GLU A 130 16.07 2.70 -4.32
N TYR A 131 16.23 3.40 -3.19
CA TYR A 131 15.16 4.21 -2.62
C TYR A 131 14.76 5.35 -3.57
N LEU A 132 15.75 6.06 -4.13
CA LEU A 132 15.49 7.13 -5.10
C LEU A 132 14.77 6.60 -6.35
N GLN A 133 15.16 5.42 -6.84
CA GLN A 133 14.52 4.80 -7.99
C GLN A 133 13.05 4.46 -7.71
N VAL A 134 12.75 3.87 -6.54
CA VAL A 134 11.37 3.55 -6.15
C VAL A 134 10.51 4.81 -6.03
N VAL A 135 11.03 5.87 -5.38
CA VAL A 135 10.30 7.14 -5.27
C VAL A 135 10.08 7.77 -6.65
N SER A 136 11.08 7.71 -7.53
CA SER A 136 10.95 8.18 -8.92
C SER A 136 9.84 7.43 -9.67
N ASP A 137 9.81 6.10 -9.58
CA ASP A 137 8.79 5.26 -10.22
C ASP A 137 7.39 5.57 -9.70
N LEU A 138 7.23 5.84 -8.39
CA LEU A 138 5.96 6.27 -7.81
C LEU A 138 5.55 7.64 -8.33
N VAL A 139 6.47 8.60 -8.40
CA VAL A 139 6.18 9.95 -8.92
C VAL A 139 5.78 9.90 -10.40
N GLU A 140 6.47 9.10 -11.21
CA GLU A 140 6.10 8.85 -12.61
C GLU A 140 4.70 8.25 -12.71
N HIS A 141 4.41 7.21 -11.94
CA HIS A 141 3.08 6.59 -11.90
C HIS A 141 1.97 7.60 -11.57
N LEU A 142 2.19 8.46 -10.57
CA LEU A 142 1.22 9.49 -10.18
C LEU A 142 0.99 10.51 -11.31
N LYS A 143 2.05 10.92 -12.03
CA LYS A 143 1.95 11.85 -13.17
C LYS A 143 1.26 11.23 -14.38
N GLU A 144 1.64 10.02 -14.77
CA GLU A 144 1.05 9.31 -15.91
C GLU A 144 -0.46 9.11 -15.77
N ASN A 145 -0.93 8.97 -14.53
CA ASN A 145 -2.35 8.77 -14.22
C ASN A 145 -3.09 10.07 -13.83
N ASN A 146 -2.43 11.24 -13.89
CA ASN A 146 -2.97 12.54 -13.49
C ASN A 146 -3.53 12.56 -12.05
N PHE A 147 -2.78 11.99 -11.10
CA PHE A 147 -3.11 12.02 -9.67
C PHE A 147 -2.47 13.22 -8.94
N VAL A 148 -1.48 13.86 -9.56
CA VAL A 148 -0.78 15.09 -9.13
C VAL A 148 -0.49 16.00 -10.31
#